data_AF-A0A6P0I7R7-F1
#
_entry.id   AF-A0A6P0I7R7-F1
#
_cell.length_a   1.000
_cell.length_b   1.000
_cell.length_c   1.000
_cell.angle_alpha   90.00
_cell.angle_beta   90.00
_cell.angle_gamma   90.00
#
_symmetry.space_group_name_H-M   'P 1'
#
loop_
_entity.id
_entity.type
_entity.pdbx_description
1 polymer ?
#
loop_
_entity_poly.entity_id
_entity_poly.type
_entity_poly.pdbx_seq_one_letter_code
_entity_poly.pdbx_strand_id
1 'polypeptide(L)'
;MEKFRPFSDGGQGNLSINKREAMNAYAGLGLVKLKSAKNFQKAPDQALKYVSKVMREAAKEFHIQQLQKNWLWSPTARQDWDLLLRLRYQEQPVEYNKHFEDIAVISCPVEYL
;
A
#
# COMPACT_ATOMS: atom_id res chain seq x y z
N MET A 1 -29.04 18.83 -31.33
CA MET A 1 -27.58 18.57 -31.45
C MET A 1 -27.00 18.46 -30.05
N GLU A 2 -26.98 17.25 -29.50
CA GLU A 2 -26.29 16.95 -28.25
C GLU A 2 -24.77 17.06 -28.47
N LYS A 3 -24.13 17.93 -27.69
CA LYS A 3 -22.67 18.02 -27.64
C LYS A 3 -22.16 16.82 -26.85
N PHE A 4 -21.75 15.78 -27.57
CA PHE A 4 -20.93 14.70 -27.04
C PHE A 4 -19.70 15.32 -26.39
N ARG A 5 -19.60 15.21 -25.06
CA ARG A 5 -18.34 15.47 -24.36
C ARG A 5 -17.44 14.29 -24.67
N PRO A 6 -16.20 14.49 -25.14
CA PRO A 6 -15.31 13.37 -25.34
C PRO A 6 -15.03 12.74 -23.98
N PHE A 7 -15.34 11.45 -23.87
CA PHE A 7 -14.76 10.59 -22.85
C PHE A 7 -13.24 10.67 -23.00
N SER A 8 -12.57 11.40 -22.10
CA SER A 8 -11.12 11.31 -21.96
C SER A 8 -10.79 10.04 -21.19
N ASP A 9 -10.87 8.91 -21.88
CA ASP A 9 -10.09 7.73 -21.56
C ASP A 9 -8.68 7.93 -22.14
N GLY A 10 -7.64 7.81 -21.30
CA GLY A 10 -6.25 8.03 -21.74
C GLY A 10 -5.27 8.66 -20.74
N GLY A 11 -5.59 8.74 -19.45
CA GLY A 11 -4.65 9.21 -18.43
C GLY A 11 -3.69 8.11 -17.98
N GLN A 12 -2.51 8.01 -18.61
CA GLN A 12 -1.39 7.24 -18.08
C GLN A 12 -1.18 7.57 -16.58
N GLY A 13 -1.37 6.55 -15.74
CA GLY A 13 -1.46 6.67 -14.29
C GLY A 13 -0.16 7.12 -13.64
N ASN A 14 -0.03 8.44 -13.45
CA ASN A 14 1.06 9.04 -12.72
C ASN A 14 0.49 10.02 -11.70
N LEU A 15 0.84 9.86 -10.42
CA LEU A 15 0.48 10.82 -9.37
C LEU A 15 0.86 12.25 -9.79
N SER A 16 -0.03 13.22 -9.50
CA SER A 16 0.35 14.64 -9.57
C SER A 16 1.53 14.91 -8.62
N ILE A 17 2.35 15.92 -8.95
CA ILE A 17 3.55 16.28 -8.16
C ILE A 17 3.19 16.46 -6.68
N ASN A 18 2.16 17.27 -6.39
CA ASN A 18 1.71 17.54 -5.02
C ASN A 18 1.27 16.26 -4.29
N LYS A 19 0.57 15.34 -4.98
CA LYS A 19 0.15 14.08 -4.37
C LYS A 19 1.36 13.17 -4.12
N ARG A 20 2.33 13.12 -5.03
CA ARG A 20 3.57 12.37 -4.84
C ARG A 20 4.39 12.89 -3.67
N GLU A 21 4.52 14.20 -3.53
CA GLU A 21 5.23 14.83 -2.40
C GLU A 21 4.54 14.52 -1.08
N ALA A 22 3.21 14.63 -1.02
CA ALA A 22 2.44 14.24 0.15
C ALA A 22 2.65 12.76 0.50
N MET A 23 2.62 11.85 -0.49
CA MET A 23 2.85 10.43 -0.26
C MET A 23 4.30 10.13 0.17
N ASN A 24 5.30 10.84 -0.36
CA ASN A 24 6.68 10.74 0.10
C ASN A 24 6.81 11.21 1.57
N ALA A 25 6.13 12.29 1.95
CA ALA A 25 6.11 12.77 3.33
C ALA A 25 5.48 11.73 4.27
N TYR A 26 4.34 11.14 3.89
CA TYR A 26 3.73 10.05 4.65
C TYR A 26 4.62 8.81 4.75
N ALA A 27 5.29 8.45 3.66
CA ALA A 27 6.22 7.34 3.65
C ALA A 27 7.40 7.59 4.61
N GLY A 28 7.97 8.80 4.58
CA GLY A 28 8.99 9.25 5.53
C GLY A 28 8.53 9.18 6.99
N LEU A 29 7.29 9.61 7.29
CA LEU A 29 6.71 9.46 8.64
C LEU A 29 6.61 7.99 9.06
N GLY A 30 6.23 7.10 8.13
CA GLY A 30 6.23 5.65 8.36
C GLY A 30 7.61 5.13 8.78
N LEU A 31 8.66 5.51 8.07
CA LEU A 31 10.04 5.10 8.39
C LEU A 31 10.51 5.65 9.74
N VAL A 32 10.23 6.91 10.04
CA VAL A 32 10.58 7.51 11.35
C VAL A 32 9.85 6.80 12.49
N LYS A 33 8.56 6.48 12.32
CA LYS A 33 7.79 5.74 13.32
C LYS A 33 8.28 4.31 13.50
N LEU A 34 8.68 3.62 12.42
CA LEU A 34 9.32 2.31 12.53
C LEU A 34 10.58 2.37 13.38
N LYS A 35 11.47 3.33 13.09
CA LYS A 35 12.71 3.51 13.85
C LYS A 35 12.43 3.81 15.33
N SER A 36 11.44 4.67 15.60
CA SER A 36 11.00 4.95 16.96
C SER A 36 10.47 3.69 17.66
N ALA A 37 9.63 2.89 16.99
CA ALA A 37 9.10 1.65 17.53
C ALA A 37 10.21 0.64 17.87
N LYS A 38 11.19 0.47 16.96
CA LYS A 38 12.39 -0.38 17.19
C LYS A 38 13.18 0.09 18.43
N ASN A 39 13.43 1.40 18.55
CA ASN A 39 14.20 1.96 19.67
C ASN A 39 13.52 1.76 21.02
N PHE A 40 12.18 1.82 21.06
CA PHE A 40 11.41 1.65 22.29
C PHE A 40 10.86 0.23 22.50
N GLN A 41 11.21 -0.72 21.62
CA GLN A 41 10.68 -2.09 21.63
C GLN A 41 9.15 -2.14 21.66
N LYS A 42 8.50 -1.29 20.87
CA LYS A 42 7.03 -1.18 20.77
C LYS A 42 6.54 -1.72 19.42
N ALA A 43 5.26 -2.07 19.38
CA ALA A 43 4.58 -2.42 18.14
C ALA A 43 4.60 -1.23 17.14
N PRO A 44 4.79 -1.48 15.83
CA PRO A 44 4.94 -0.44 14.82
C PRO A 44 3.60 0.08 14.26
N ASP A 45 2.48 -0.01 14.98
CA ASP A 45 1.12 0.29 14.51
C ASP A 45 1.00 1.65 13.79
N GLN A 46 1.63 2.69 14.33
CA GLN A 46 1.61 4.02 13.74
C GLN A 46 2.36 4.07 12.40
N ALA A 47 3.48 3.35 12.28
CA ALA A 47 4.19 3.22 11.01
C ALA A 47 3.31 2.51 9.97
N LEU A 48 2.59 1.46 10.41
CA LEU A 48 1.72 0.68 9.55
C LEU A 48 0.48 1.47 9.10
N LYS A 49 -0.02 2.43 9.89
CA LYS A 49 -1.07 3.37 9.42
C LYS A 49 -0.58 4.24 8.26
N TYR A 50 0.64 4.76 8.33
CA TYR A 50 1.19 5.58 7.25
C TYR A 50 1.47 4.77 5.98
N VAL A 51 2.07 3.59 6.13
CA VAL A 51 2.27 2.64 5.02
C VAL A 51 0.93 2.22 4.44
N SER A 52 -0.09 2.02 5.29
CA SER A 52 -1.48 1.74 4.91
C SER A 52 -2.05 2.78 3.95
N LYS A 53 -1.89 4.06 4.30
CA LYS A 53 -2.31 5.19 3.46
C LYS A 53 -1.57 5.24 2.13
N VAL A 54 -0.23 5.16 2.17
CA VAL A 54 0.60 5.27 0.96
C VAL A 54 0.26 4.19 -0.05
N MET A 55 0.21 2.90 0.33
CA MET A 55 -0.15 1.88 -0.68
C MET A 55 -1.63 1.90 -1.06
N ARG A 56 -2.52 2.48 -0.25
CA ARG A 56 -3.92 2.66 -0.70
C ARG A 56 -4.02 3.68 -1.82
N GLU A 57 -3.23 4.75 -1.75
CA GLU A 57 -3.37 5.90 -2.64
C GLU A 57 -2.36 5.96 -3.79
N ALA A 58 -1.27 5.19 -3.67
CA ALA A 58 -0.07 5.30 -4.49
C ALA A 58 0.74 3.98 -4.57
N ALA A 59 0.08 2.82 -4.54
CA ALA A 59 0.78 1.51 -4.55
C ALA A 59 1.81 1.39 -5.67
N LYS A 60 1.41 1.77 -6.90
CA LYS A 60 2.22 1.61 -8.11
C LYS A 60 3.57 2.31 -7.98
N GLU A 61 3.57 3.54 -7.46
CA GLU A 61 4.74 4.39 -7.31
C GLU A 61 5.59 4.04 -6.08
N PHE A 62 5.00 3.40 -5.07
CA PHE A 62 5.67 3.06 -3.80
C PHE A 62 5.98 1.57 -3.66
N HIS A 63 5.84 0.77 -4.72
CA HIS A 63 6.48 -0.52 -4.82
C HIS A 63 8.01 -0.38 -4.89
N ILE A 64 8.73 -1.30 -4.25
CA ILE A 64 10.20 -1.26 -4.11
C ILE A 64 10.91 -1.04 -5.45
N GLN A 65 10.46 -1.69 -6.51
CA GLN A 65 11.05 -1.55 -7.86
C GLN A 65 10.96 -0.12 -8.41
N GLN A 66 9.90 0.64 -8.07
CA GLN A 66 9.80 2.05 -8.48
C GLN A 66 10.62 2.96 -7.55
N LEU A 67 10.62 2.67 -6.24
CA LEU A 67 11.42 3.43 -5.28
C LEU A 67 12.92 3.35 -5.57
N GLN A 68 13.39 2.24 -6.17
CA GLN A 68 14.79 2.10 -6.61
C GLN A 68 15.24 3.17 -7.61
N LYS A 69 14.31 3.70 -8.40
CA LYS A 69 14.57 4.73 -9.42
C LYS A 69 14.54 6.15 -8.86
N ASN A 70 14.15 6.33 -7.61
CA ASN A 70 13.99 7.63 -6.97
C ASN A 70 15.17 7.92 -6.03
N TRP A 71 15.91 9.00 -6.30
CA TRP A 71 17.09 9.41 -5.52
C TRP A 71 16.79 9.67 -4.04
N LEU A 72 15.54 10.07 -3.72
CA LEU A 72 15.10 10.32 -2.34
C LEU A 72 15.16 9.05 -1.47
N TRP A 73 15.08 7.88 -2.10
CA TRP A 73 14.99 6.59 -1.44
C TRP A 73 16.34 5.89 -1.37
N SER A 74 17.04 6.07 -0.26
CA SER A 74 18.30 5.37 0.00
C SER A 74 18.11 3.84 0.09
N PRO A 75 19.17 3.03 -0.11
CA PRO A 75 19.10 1.58 0.05
C PRO A 75 18.48 1.16 1.40
N THR A 76 18.88 1.79 2.50
CA THR A 76 18.34 1.52 3.84
C THR A 76 16.87 1.92 3.96
N ALA A 77 16.47 3.08 3.43
CA ALA A 77 15.06 3.50 3.45
C ALA A 77 14.17 2.51 2.68
N ARG A 78 14.67 1.97 1.56
CA ARG A 78 13.97 0.93 0.80
C ARG A 78 13.86 -0.39 1.57
N GLN A 79 14.90 -0.80 2.30
CA GLN A 79 14.86 -2.00 3.14
C GLN A 79 13.87 -1.86 4.29
N ASP A 80 13.88 -0.72 4.99
CA ASP A 80 12.92 -0.44 6.07
C ASP A 80 11.48 -0.32 5.54
N TRP A 81 11.29 0.22 4.33
CA TRP A 81 9.99 0.23 3.67
C TRP A 81 9.50 -1.18 3.33
N ASP A 82 10.37 -2.01 2.78
CA ASP A 82 10.03 -3.41 2.47
C ASP A 82 9.65 -4.19 3.73
N LEU A 83 10.37 -3.97 4.85
CA LEU A 83 10.00 -4.51 6.14
C LEU A 83 8.59 -4.08 6.58
N LEU A 84 8.25 -2.80 6.43
CA LEU A 84 6.89 -2.31 6.75
C LEU A 84 5.82 -2.94 5.86
N LEU A 85 6.11 -3.14 4.56
CA LEU A 85 5.18 -3.83 3.67
C LEU A 85 4.93 -5.26 4.14
N ARG A 86 5.97 -6.01 4.51
CA ARG A 86 5.86 -7.38 5.05
C ARG A 86 5.04 -7.43 6.35
N LEU A 87 5.35 -6.55 7.30
CA LEU A 87 4.62 -6.46 8.57
C LEU A 87 3.14 -6.14 8.35
N ARG A 88 2.83 -5.23 7.43
CA ARG A 88 1.46 -4.90 7.04
C ARG A 88 0.69 -6.10 6.45
N TYR A 89 1.35 -7.00 5.71
CA TYR A 89 0.70 -8.21 5.22
C TYR A 89 0.43 -9.22 6.34
N GLN A 90 1.26 -9.24 7.38
CA GLN A 90 1.08 -10.10 8.55
C GLN A 90 -0.02 -9.59 9.50
N GLU A 91 -0.20 -8.27 9.60
CA GLU A 91 -1.23 -7.64 10.44
C GLU A 91 -2.61 -7.53 9.79
N GLN A 92 -2.78 -7.90 8.51
CA GLN A 92 -4.11 -7.94 7.91
C GLN A 92 -4.85 -9.20 8.38
N PRO A 93 -5.88 -9.10 9.24
CA PRO A 93 -6.85 -10.18 9.36
C PRO A 93 -7.50 -10.38 7.99
N VAL A 94 -7.89 -11.63 7.69
CA VAL A 94 -8.63 -12.03 6.50
C VAL A 94 -10.01 -11.37 6.51
N GLU A 95 -10.07 -10.07 6.25
CA GLU A 95 -11.30 -9.29 6.21
C GLU A 95 -11.23 -8.24 5.10
N TYR A 96 -10.91 -8.73 3.90
CA TYR A 96 -11.22 -8.09 2.62
C TYR A 96 -11.95 -9.09 1.72
N ASN A 97 -12.93 -9.81 2.27
CA ASN A 97 -13.95 -10.53 1.52
C ASN A 97 -15.32 -9.99 1.93
N LYS A 98 -15.69 -8.82 1.38
CA LYS A 98 -17.11 -8.40 1.27
C LYS A 98 -17.48 -8.04 -0.17
N HIS A 99 -16.87 -8.72 -1.14
CA HIS A 99 -17.32 -8.67 -2.53
C HIS A 99 -17.10 -9.99 -3.29
N PHE A 100 -17.03 -11.11 -2.58
CA PHE A 100 -16.87 -12.44 -3.17
C PHE A 100 -17.82 -13.47 -2.53
N GLU A 101 -19.00 -13.03 -2.10
CA GLU A 101 -20.11 -13.93 -1.73
C GLU A 101 -21.08 -14.20 -2.89
N ASP A 102 -20.64 -14.02 -4.15
CA ASP A 102 -21.39 -14.47 -5.34
C ASP A 102 -20.72 -15.64 -6.06
N ILE A 103 -19.66 -16.24 -5.49
CA ILE A 103 -19.10 -17.50 -6.01
C ILE A 103 -19.01 -18.55 -4.89
N ALA A 104 -20.09 -18.66 -4.12
CA ALA A 104 -20.34 -19.83 -3.29
C ALA A 104 -21.17 -20.86 -4.07
N VAL A 105 -20.63 -21.40 -5.16
CA VAL A 105 -21.04 -22.73 -5.64
C VAL A 105 -19.82 -23.40 -6.27
N ILE A 106 -19.24 -24.36 -5.54
CA ILE A 106 -18.82 -25.70 -6.00
C ILE A 106 -17.77 -26.23 -4.98
N SER A 107 -18.30 -27.08 -4.10
CA SER A 107 -17.73 -28.37 -3.68
C SER A 107 -16.44 -28.40 -2.84
N CYS A 108 -16.62 -28.46 -1.51
CA CYS A 108 -15.84 -29.38 -0.67
C CYS A 108 -16.80 -30.44 -0.10
N PRO A 109 -16.62 -31.74 -0.37
CA PRO A 109 -17.24 -32.77 0.44
C PRO A 109 -16.49 -32.88 1.77
N VAL A 110 -17.25 -32.74 2.85
CA VAL A 110 -16.84 -33.00 4.23
C VAL A 110 -16.90 -34.51 4.43
N GLU A 111 -15.78 -35.14 4.74
CA GLU A 111 -15.79 -36.44 5.41
C GLU A 111 -15.08 -36.28 6.77
N TYR A 112 -15.85 -36.42 7.84
CA TYR A 112 -15.37 -36.63 9.20
C TYR A 112 -15.56 -38.13 9.50
N LEU A 113 -14.46 -38.77 9.92
CA LEU A 113 -14.35 -40.10 10.57
C LEU A 113 -14.81 -41.33 9.78
#